data_AF-A0A958VJ61-F1
#
_entry.id   AF-A0A958VJ61-F1
#
_cell.length_a   1.000
_cell.length_b   1.000
_cell.length_c   1.000
_cell.angle_alpha   90.00
_cell.angle_beta   90.00
_cell.angle_gamma   90.00
#
_symmetry.space_group_name_H-M   'P 1'
#
loop_
_entity.id
_entity.type
_entity.pdbx_description
1 polymer ?
#
loop_
_entity_poly.entity_id
_entity_poly.type
_entity_poly.pdbx_seq_one_letter_code
_entity_poly.pdbx_strand_id
1 'polypeptide(L)' 'MHYTHIINKIKERRETLNVTQEQLADLASVGLRTLKELERGKGNPTIETISKLADVLGLEVQLVVKGSK' A
#
# COMPACT_ATOMS: atom_id res chain seq x y z
N MET A 1 -11.37 -7.50 3.48
CA MET A 1 -11.25 -6.02 3.53
C MET A 1 -11.93 -5.42 2.31
N HIS A 2 -12.49 -4.21 2.38
CA HIS A 2 -13.12 -3.57 1.21
C HIS A 2 -12.11 -3.08 0.15
N TYR A 3 -10.81 -2.96 0.49
CA TYR A 3 -9.77 -2.40 -0.39
C TYR A 3 -8.63 -3.37 -0.73
N THR A 4 -8.90 -4.67 -0.72
CA THR A 4 -7.87 -5.70 -0.97
C THR A 4 -7.09 -5.48 -2.27
N HIS A 5 -7.73 -4.98 -3.33
CA HIS A 5 -7.07 -4.71 -4.60
C HIS A 5 -5.95 -3.67 -4.50
N ILE A 6 -6.16 -2.59 -3.73
CA ILE A 6 -5.16 -1.52 -3.56
C ILE A 6 -3.93 -2.07 -2.81
N ILE A 7 -4.18 -2.79 -1.71
CA ILE A 7 -3.08 -3.35 -0.92
C ILE A 7 -2.32 -4.43 -1.69
N ASN A 8 -3.00 -5.25 -2.49
CA ASN A 8 -2.33 -6.21 -3.37
C ASN A 8 -1.41 -5.49 -4.37
N LYS A 9 -1.85 -4.37 -4.96
CA LYS A 9 -1.01 -3.58 -5.87
C LYS A 9 0.24 -3.03 -5.19
N ILE A 10 0.11 -2.54 -3.97
CA ILE A 10 1.24 -2.09 -3.13
C ILE A 10 2.19 -3.26 -2.88
N LYS A 11 1.67 -4.42 -2.47
CA LYS A 11 2.46 -5.62 -2.19
C LYS A 11 3.22 -6.11 -3.41
N GLU A 12 2.56 -6.23 -4.56
CA GLU A 12 3.16 -6.63 -5.83
C GLU A 12 4.30 -5.68 -6.22
N ARG A 13 4.08 -4.36 -6.08
CA ARG A 13 5.12 -3.37 -6.37
C ARG A 13 6.31 -3.49 -5.41
N ARG A 14 6.05 -3.67 -4.11
CA ARG A 14 7.08 -3.91 -3.09
C ARG A 14 7.94 -5.12 -3.46
N GLU A 15 7.31 -6.23 -3.83
CA GLU A 15 7.99 -7.46 -4.23
C GLU A 15 8.79 -7.28 -5.53
N THR A 16 8.24 -6.55 -6.52
CA THR A 16 8.95 -6.21 -7.76
C THR A 16 10.23 -5.41 -7.52
N LEU A 17 10.23 -4.54 -6.50
CA LEU A 17 11.39 -3.74 -6.11
C LEU A 17 12.33 -4.47 -5.14
N ASN A 18 12.06 -5.72 -4.77
CA ASN A 18 12.78 -6.49 -3.75
C ASN A 18 12.89 -5.77 -2.39
N VAL A 19 11.86 -5.00 -2.02
CA VAL A 19 11.79 -4.28 -0.75
C VAL A 19 11.13 -5.18 0.30
N THR A 20 11.73 -5.30 1.49
CA THR A 20 11.13 -6.06 2.59
C THR A 20 9.97 -5.29 3.24
N GLN A 21 9.14 -5.97 4.02
CA GLN A 21 8.08 -5.30 4.77
C GLN A 21 8.67 -4.34 5.81
N GLU A 22 9.76 -4.74 6.47
CA GLU A 22 10.52 -3.92 7.41
C GLU A 22 11.03 -2.64 6.74
N GLN A 23 11.68 -2.75 5.58
CA GLN A 23 12.18 -1.60 4.83
C GLN A 23 11.05 -0.65 4.41
N LEU A 24 9.95 -1.18 3.86
CA LEU A 24 8.84 -0.34 3.43
C LEU A 24 8.17 0.36 4.63
N ALA A 25 7.98 -0.35 5.74
CA ALA A 25 7.42 0.21 6.96
C ALA A 25 8.27 1.39 7.47
N ASP A 26 9.59 1.20 7.52
CA ASP A 26 10.52 2.24 7.98
C ASP A 26 10.54 3.45 7.04
N LEU A 27 10.69 3.21 5.73
CA LEU A 27 10.73 4.27 4.72
C LEU A 27 9.42 5.07 4.65
N ALA A 28 8.27 4.39 4.79
CA ALA A 28 6.96 5.03 4.75
C ALA A 28 6.54 5.63 6.10
N SER A 29 7.34 5.46 7.16
CA SER A 29 6.96 5.82 8.54
C SER A 29 5.59 5.22 8.94
N VAL A 30 5.37 3.96 8.57
CA VAL A 30 4.18 3.17 8.91
C VAL A 30 4.60 2.03 9.82
N GLY A 31 3.83 1.75 10.88
CA GLY A 31 4.14 0.63 11.77
C GLY A 31 4.20 -0.71 11.01
N LEU A 32 5.27 -1.48 11.21
CA LEU A 32 5.46 -2.79 10.57
C LEU A 32 4.28 -3.75 10.80
N ARG A 33 3.72 -3.75 12.02
CA ARG A 33 2.52 -4.54 12.33
C ARG A 33 1.34 -4.13 11.46
N THR A 34 1.16 -2.83 11.22
CA THR A 34 0.11 -2.31 10.35
C THR A 34 0.31 -2.84 8.94
N LEU A 35 1.51 -2.68 8.36
CA LEU A 35 1.80 -3.18 7.02
C LEU A 35 1.56 -4.70 6.89
N LYS A 36 2.00 -5.49 7.88
CA LYS A 36 1.78 -6.95 7.91
C LYS A 36 0.30 -7.32 7.93
N GLU A 37 -0.51 -6.65 8.74
CA GLU A 37 -1.95 -6.92 8.78
C GLU A 37 -2.64 -6.48 7.48
N LEU A 38 -2.26 -5.32 6.93
CA LEU A 38 -2.77 -4.86 5.64
C LEU A 38 -2.49 -5.89 4.53
N GLU A 39 -1.24 -6.34 4.36
CA GLU A 39 -0.87 -7.33 3.34
C GLU A 39 -1.50 -8.72 3.55
N ARG A 40 -1.98 -9.01 4.76
CA ARG A 40 -2.78 -10.22 5.08
C ARG A 40 -4.28 -10.02 4.85
N GLY A 41 -4.69 -8.86 4.34
CA GLY A 41 -6.10 -8.53 4.09
C GLY A 41 -6.89 -8.14 5.35
N LYS A 42 -6.20 -7.78 6.43
CA LYS A 42 -6.77 -7.38 7.73
C LYS A 42 -6.57 -5.89 8.00
N GLY A 43 -7.46 -5.34 8.82
CA GLY A 43 -7.47 -3.90 9.17
C GLY A 43 -8.28 -3.07 8.18
N ASN A 44 -8.18 -1.74 8.29
CA ASN A 44 -8.72 -0.80 7.33
C ASN A 44 -7.69 0.32 7.14
N PRO A 45 -7.00 0.41 5.99
CA PRO A 45 -6.00 1.44 5.76
C PRO A 45 -6.67 2.80 5.65
N THR A 46 -5.99 3.83 6.17
CA THR A 46 -6.34 5.21 5.85
C THR A 46 -5.77 5.57 4.47
N ILE A 47 -6.35 6.59 3.82
CA ILE A 47 -5.77 7.15 2.59
C ILE A 47 -4.33 7.62 2.85
N GLU A 48 -4.07 8.25 3.99
CA GLU A 48 -2.71 8.65 4.39
C GLU A 48 -1.72 7.47 4.40
N THR A 49 -2.13 6.32 4.96
CA THR A 49 -1.29 5.11 4.96
C THR A 49 -1.03 4.62 3.54
N ILE A 50 -2.07 4.60 2.69
CA ILE A 50 -1.94 4.20 1.29
C ILE A 50 -0.99 5.13 0.54
N SER A 51 -1.14 6.45 0.69
CA SER A 51 -0.30 7.46 0.05
C SER A 51 1.15 7.31 0.47
N LYS A 52 1.45 7.20 1.77
CA LYS A 52 2.84 7.01 2.26
C LYS A 52 3.49 5.76 1.67
N LEU A 53 2.77 4.65 1.61
CA LEU A 53 3.28 3.41 1.01
C LEU A 53 3.46 3.54 -0.51
N ALA A 54 2.53 4.21 -1.19
CA ALA A 54 2.59 4.45 -2.62
C ALA A 54 3.80 5.31 -3.00
N ASP A 55 4.01 6.43 -2.29
CA ASP A 55 5.09 7.38 -2.56
C ASP A 55 6.47 6.71 -2.49
N VAL A 56 6.73 5.92 -1.45
CA VAL A 56 7.99 5.17 -1.29
C VAL A 56 8.21 4.15 -2.42
N LEU A 57 7.14 3.58 -2.93
CA LEU A 57 7.18 2.57 -4.00
C LEU A 57 7.16 3.17 -5.41
N GLY A 58 7.15 4.50 -5.52
CA GLY A 58 7.02 5.22 -6.79
C GLY A 58 5.68 4.98 -7.48
N LEU A 59 4.61 4.87 -6.70
CA LEU A 59 3.23 4.76 -7.17
C LEU A 59 2.49 6.07 -6.90
N GLU A 60 1.45 6.33 -7.69
CA GLU A 60 0.58 7.49 -7.53
C GLU A 60 -0.85 7.02 -7.22
N VAL A 61 -1.50 7.65 -6.23
CA VAL A 61 -2.91 7.44 -5.93
C VAL A 61 -3.74 8.41 -6.75
N GLN A 62 -4.58 7.90 -7.65
CA GLN A 62 -5.41 8.71 -8.53
C GLN A 62 -6.90 8.50 -8.28
N LEU A 63 -7.67 9.59 -8.41
CA LEU A 63 -9.13 9.56 -8.49
C LEU A 63 -9.54 9.69 -9.95
N VAL A 64 -10.36 8.76 -10.42
CA VAL A 64 -10.86 8.73 -11.80
C VAL A 64 -12.37 8.86 -11.81
N VAL A 65 -12.93 9.51 -12.83
CA VAL A 65 -14.39 9.61 -12.99
C VAL A 65 -14.93 8.20 -13.27
N LYS A 66 -15.91 7.77 -12.48
CA LYS A 66 -16.53 6.45 -12.59
C LYS A 66 -17.09 6.23 -14.00
N GLY A 67 -16.56 5.25 -14.72
CA GLY A 67 -16.97 4.93 -16.09
C GLY A 67 -16.09 5.50 -17.20
N SER A 68 -15.04 6.24 -16.86
CA SER A 68 -13.97 6.58 -17.80
C SER A 68 -13.19 5.30 -18.10
N LYS A 69 -13.34 4.76 -19.31
CA LYS A 69 -12.47 3.71 -19.83
C LYS A 69 -11.24 4.35 -20.46
#